data_AF-A0A1G6XLS9-F1
#
_entry.id   AF-A0A1G6XLS9-F1
#
_cell.length_a   1.000
_cell.length_b   1.000
_cell.length_c   1.000
_cell.angle_alpha   90.00
_cell.angle_beta   90.00
_cell.angle_gamma   90.00
#
_symmetry.space_group_name_H-M   'P 1'
#
loop_
_entity.id
_entity.type
_entity.pdbx_description
1 polymer ?
#
loop_
_entity_poly.entity_id
_entity_poly.type
_entity_poly.pdbx_seq_one_letter_code
_entity_poly.pdbx_strand_id
1 'polypeptide(L)'
;MLRLHAFALRAAVMALLLSTSHTVFGCGEDAALEVELRVTSDRGEGFDRLHRIRVYADGCVTVRRPPFHRAPGEFSARVDAAHLAPLRQRLSAPALRAIDPQQALHEAQSALQARGKAQGELRRTYISHPTGYVLRLGDAANAVELKAESIFQQAELHPQSEGLALLAETIGEVLALDALPELGAEVAR
;
A
#
# COMPACT_ATOMS: atom_id res chain seq x y z
N MET A 1 -65.00 15.39 25.96
CA MET A 1 -64.71 15.23 24.51
C MET A 1 -63.20 15.34 24.31
N LEU A 2 -62.51 14.19 24.38
CA LEU A 2 -61.08 14.04 24.11
C LEU A 2 -60.91 13.56 22.66
N ARG A 3 -60.01 14.19 21.88
CA ARG A 3 -59.15 13.59 20.83
C ARG A 3 -58.50 14.72 20.03
N LEU A 4 -57.52 15.38 20.63
CA LEU A 4 -56.58 16.29 19.98
C LEU A 4 -55.23 15.55 19.81
N HIS A 5 -54.65 15.64 18.60
CA HIS A 5 -53.21 15.76 18.36
C HIS A 5 -52.28 14.55 18.48
N ALA A 6 -52.69 13.34 18.11
CA ALA A 6 -51.78 12.17 18.13
C ALA A 6 -51.14 11.78 16.78
N PHE A 7 -51.55 12.35 15.64
CA PHE A 7 -51.18 11.79 14.32
C PHE A 7 -50.17 12.57 13.49
N ALA A 8 -49.81 13.80 13.86
CA ALA A 8 -48.90 14.61 13.02
C ALA A 8 -47.40 14.40 13.32
N LEU A 9 -47.03 13.79 14.46
CA LEU A 9 -45.63 13.75 14.91
C LEU A 9 -44.83 12.52 14.44
N ARG A 10 -45.46 11.54 13.78
CA ARG A 10 -44.78 10.33 13.30
C ARG A 10 -44.16 10.47 11.90
N ALA A 11 -44.55 11.47 11.12
CA ALA A 11 -44.02 11.67 9.76
C ALA A 11 -42.70 12.46 9.72
N ALA A 12 -42.36 13.21 10.77
CA ALA A 12 -41.17 14.08 10.76
C ALA A 12 -39.87 13.39 11.21
N VAL A 13 -39.94 12.28 11.94
CA VAL A 13 -38.74 11.58 12.45
C VAL A 13 -38.17 10.59 11.43
N MET A 14 -38.95 10.19 10.42
CA MET A 14 -38.52 9.21 9.40
C MET A 14 -37.84 9.86 8.17
N ALA A 15 -37.69 11.19 8.13
CA ALA A 15 -37.02 11.93 7.06
C ALA A 15 -35.55 12.27 7.38
N LEU A 16 -35.03 11.88 8.55
CA LEU A 16 -33.66 12.15 9.00
C LEU A 16 -32.70 10.97 8.82
N LEU A 17 -33.10 9.94 8.06
CA LEU A 17 -32.14 9.06 7.39
C LEU A 17 -31.68 9.78 6.12
N LEU A 18 -30.95 10.88 6.30
CA LEU A 18 -30.10 11.45 5.27
C LEU A 18 -29.10 10.35 4.92
N SER A 19 -29.41 9.65 3.83
CA SER A 19 -28.47 8.85 3.07
C SER A 19 -27.21 9.68 2.91
N THR A 20 -26.19 9.40 3.71
CA THR A 20 -24.82 9.83 3.43
C THR A 20 -24.42 9.04 2.20
N SER A 21 -24.83 9.53 1.03
CA SER A 21 -24.26 9.14 -0.24
C SER A 21 -22.77 9.43 -0.11
N HIS A 22 -22.01 8.41 0.27
CA HIS A 22 -20.57 8.40 0.11
C HIS A 22 -20.41 8.42 -1.41
N THR A 23 -20.24 9.61 -1.95
CA THR A 23 -19.73 9.79 -3.31
C THR A 23 -18.38 9.10 -3.30
N VAL A 24 -18.34 7.88 -3.85
CA VAL A 24 -17.12 7.16 -4.15
C VAL A 24 -16.41 8.02 -5.19
N PHE A 25 -15.46 8.82 -4.73
CA PHE A 25 -14.59 9.60 -5.60
C PHE A 25 -13.54 8.65 -6.15
N GLY A 26 -13.74 8.17 -7.38
CA GLY A 26 -12.69 7.48 -8.12
C GLY A 26 -11.51 8.41 -8.36
N CYS A 27 -10.30 7.85 -8.41
CA CYS A 27 -9.11 8.62 -8.77
C CYS A 27 -9.21 9.06 -10.23
N GLY A 28 -8.96 10.35 -10.50
CA GLY A 28 -8.94 10.85 -11.88
C GLY A 28 -7.79 10.21 -12.66
N GLU A 29 -8.05 9.78 -13.90
CA GLU A 29 -7.07 9.11 -14.77
C GLU A 29 -5.88 10.01 -15.14
N ASP A 30 -6.02 11.33 -15.00
CA ASP A 30 -5.04 12.33 -15.42
C ASP A 30 -3.99 12.69 -14.35
N ALA A 31 -4.14 12.21 -13.12
CA ALA A 31 -3.20 12.54 -12.05
C ALA A 31 -1.85 11.83 -12.28
N ALA A 32 -0.75 12.58 -12.17
CA ALA A 32 0.59 12.01 -12.29
C ALA A 32 0.85 11.00 -11.14
N LEU A 33 1.34 9.81 -11.47
CA LEU A 33 1.72 8.81 -10.48
C LEU A 33 3.01 9.23 -9.77
N GLU A 34 2.97 9.31 -8.43
CA GLU A 34 4.15 9.59 -7.61
C GLU A 34 4.87 8.29 -7.24
N VAL A 35 4.12 7.26 -6.83
CA VAL A 35 4.67 5.96 -6.44
C VAL A 35 3.68 4.83 -6.67
N GLU A 36 4.20 3.68 -7.09
CA GLU A 36 3.47 2.40 -7.10
C GLU A 36 4.25 1.35 -6.32
N LEU A 37 3.61 0.76 -5.30
CA LEU A 37 4.11 -0.43 -4.64
C LEU A 37 3.37 -1.65 -5.18
N ARG A 38 4.14 -2.62 -5.64
CA ARG A 38 3.68 -3.95 -6.03
C ARG A 38 4.22 -4.97 -5.06
N VAL A 39 3.33 -5.75 -4.46
CA VAL A 39 3.66 -6.80 -3.52
C VAL A 39 3.24 -8.12 -4.16
N THR A 40 4.21 -8.98 -4.43
CA THR A 40 3.98 -10.30 -5.01
C THR A 40 4.07 -11.36 -3.92
N SER A 41 3.12 -12.30 -3.94
CA SER A 41 3.11 -13.48 -3.08
C SER A 41 3.53 -14.72 -3.87
N ASP A 42 4.23 -15.66 -3.23
CA ASP A 42 4.48 -17.00 -3.77
C ASP A 42 3.26 -17.92 -3.63
N ARG A 43 2.26 -17.52 -2.84
CA ARG A 43 1.03 -18.28 -2.64
C ARG A 43 0.02 -18.00 -3.77
N GLY A 44 -0.52 -19.08 -4.37
CA GLY A 44 -1.67 -19.05 -5.29
C GLY A 44 -1.33 -19.28 -6.76
N GLU A 45 -0.87 -20.47 -7.16
CA GLU A 45 -0.69 -20.82 -8.58
C GLU A 45 -1.99 -20.57 -9.35
N GLY A 46 -1.89 -19.88 -10.50
CA GLY A 46 -3.04 -19.59 -11.35
C GLY A 46 -3.90 -18.37 -10.98
N PHE A 47 -3.59 -17.64 -9.90
CA PHE A 47 -4.34 -16.43 -9.53
C PHE A 47 -3.51 -15.15 -9.69
N ASP A 48 -4.17 -14.01 -9.86
CA ASP A 48 -3.52 -12.71 -9.77
C ASP A 48 -3.03 -12.50 -8.32
N ARG A 49 -1.71 -12.50 -8.16
CA ARG A 49 -1.03 -12.41 -6.85
C ARG A 49 -0.63 -11.01 -6.48
N LEU A 50 -1.03 -10.02 -7.26
CA LEU A 50 -0.53 -8.67 -7.14
C LEU A 50 -1.40 -7.87 -6.18
N HIS A 51 -0.88 -7.63 -4.97
CA HIS A 51 -1.34 -6.52 -4.15
C HIS A 51 -0.64 -5.25 -4.66
N ARG A 52 -1.41 -4.25 -5.10
CA ARG A 52 -0.88 -3.01 -5.68
C ARG A 52 -1.43 -1.79 -4.95
N ILE A 53 -0.54 -0.88 -4.56
CA ILE A 53 -0.89 0.42 -3.98
C ILE A 53 -0.30 1.49 -4.89
N ARG A 54 -1.10 2.47 -5.30
CA ARG A 54 -0.66 3.62 -6.10
C ARG A 54 -1.01 4.91 -5.39
N VAL A 55 -0.10 5.86 -5.43
CA VAL A 55 -0.28 7.20 -4.90
C VAL A 55 -0.04 8.20 -6.02
N TYR A 56 -0.99 9.11 -6.19
CA TYR A 56 -0.99 10.12 -7.23
C TYR A 56 -0.71 11.51 -6.64
N ALA A 57 -0.21 12.42 -7.49
CA ALA A 57 0.21 13.76 -7.09
C ALA A 57 -0.93 14.63 -6.54
N ASP A 58 -2.17 14.33 -6.91
CA ASP A 58 -3.36 15.02 -6.42
C ASP A 58 -3.85 14.50 -5.06
N GLY A 59 -3.12 13.55 -4.45
CA GLY A 59 -3.43 12.92 -3.18
C GLY A 59 -4.39 11.74 -3.28
N CYS A 60 -4.72 11.28 -4.49
CA CYS A 60 -5.49 10.07 -4.65
C CYS A 60 -4.63 8.82 -4.36
N VAL A 61 -5.22 7.84 -3.70
CA VAL A 61 -4.61 6.54 -3.42
C VAL A 61 -5.53 5.45 -3.93
N THR A 62 -5.00 4.53 -4.74
CA THR A 62 -5.73 3.32 -5.15
C THR A 62 -5.05 2.08 -4.60
N VAL A 63 -5.84 1.15 -4.09
CA VAL A 63 -5.39 -0.14 -3.57
C VAL A 63 -6.12 -1.25 -4.29
N ARG A 64 -5.37 -2.19 -4.86
CA ARG A 64 -5.88 -3.44 -5.41
C ARG A 64 -5.44 -4.59 -4.53
N ARG A 65 -6.40 -5.24 -3.89
CA ARG A 65 -6.18 -6.40 -3.01
C ARG A 65 -6.50 -7.69 -3.77
N PRO A 66 -5.58 -8.67 -3.80
CA PRO A 66 -5.77 -9.91 -4.54
C PRO A 66 -6.85 -10.80 -3.89
N PRO A 67 -7.38 -11.82 -4.61
CA PRO A 67 -8.54 -12.62 -4.16
C PRO A 67 -8.37 -13.35 -2.83
N PHE A 68 -7.14 -13.65 -2.41
CA PHE A 68 -6.84 -14.31 -1.14
C PHE A 68 -6.74 -13.36 0.05
N HIS A 69 -6.91 -12.05 -0.16
CA HIS A 69 -6.96 -11.08 0.93
C HIS A 69 -8.31 -11.16 1.67
N ARG A 70 -8.36 -10.74 2.94
CA ARG A 70 -9.63 -10.75 3.71
C ARG A 70 -10.72 -9.85 3.11
N ALA A 71 -10.30 -8.81 2.39
CA ALA A 71 -11.18 -7.87 1.68
C ALA A 71 -10.63 -7.67 0.26
N PRO A 72 -10.87 -8.60 -0.68
CA PRO A 72 -10.38 -8.46 -2.05
C PRO A 72 -11.14 -7.37 -2.80
N GLY A 73 -10.52 -6.82 -3.85
CA GLY A 73 -11.16 -5.80 -4.70
C GLY A 73 -10.26 -4.61 -4.99
N GLU A 74 -10.85 -3.60 -5.64
CA GLU A 74 -10.22 -2.33 -5.93
C GLU A 74 -10.86 -1.24 -5.07
N PHE A 75 -10.02 -0.43 -4.46
CA PHE A 75 -10.39 0.58 -3.49
C PHE A 75 -9.69 1.89 -3.84
N SER A 76 -10.37 3.00 -3.57
CA SER A 76 -9.80 4.33 -3.76
C SER A 76 -10.15 5.24 -2.59
N ALA A 77 -9.24 6.16 -2.31
CA ALA A 77 -9.40 7.19 -1.29
C ALA A 77 -8.69 8.48 -1.71
N ARG A 78 -9.22 9.61 -1.25
CA ARG A 78 -8.54 10.90 -1.25
C ARG A 78 -7.85 11.08 0.09
N VAL A 79 -6.53 11.21 0.08
CA VAL A 79 -5.73 11.47 1.26
C VAL A 79 -5.31 12.94 1.22
N ASP A 80 -5.42 13.62 2.36
CA ASP A 80 -5.00 15.01 2.43
C ASP A 80 -3.47 15.16 2.26
N ALA A 81 -3.08 16.37 1.85
CA ALA A 81 -1.68 16.67 1.59
C ALA A 81 -0.80 16.58 2.85
N ALA A 82 -1.36 16.77 4.05
CA ALA A 82 -0.60 16.73 5.30
C ALA A 82 -0.23 15.29 5.67
N HIS A 83 -1.16 14.34 5.49
CA HIS A 83 -0.94 12.91 5.67
C HIS A 83 0.06 12.34 4.65
N LEU A 84 0.09 12.87 3.41
CA LEU A 84 1.06 12.44 2.40
C LEU A 84 2.40 13.18 2.47
N ALA A 85 2.53 14.26 3.24
CA ALA A 85 3.75 15.05 3.29
C ALA A 85 5.00 14.24 3.71
N PRO A 86 4.96 13.37 4.74
CA PRO A 86 6.11 12.55 5.12
C PRO A 86 6.55 11.60 3.99
N LEU A 87 5.58 10.93 3.35
CA LEU A 87 5.85 10.04 2.22
C LEU A 87 6.50 10.81 1.07
N ARG A 88 5.93 11.96 0.68
CA ARG A 88 6.48 12.80 -0.40
C ARG A 88 7.90 13.27 -0.11
N GLN A 89 8.18 13.64 1.14
CA GLN A 89 9.53 14.02 1.56
C GLN A 89 10.50 12.85 1.32
N ARG A 90 10.14 11.61 1.69
CA ARG A 90 10.99 10.43 1.43
C ARG A 90 11.13 10.10 -0.05
N LEU A 91 10.04 10.15 -0.82
CA LEU A 91 10.07 9.90 -2.26
C LEU A 91 10.97 10.91 -3.01
N SER A 92 11.12 12.12 -2.46
CA SER A 92 12.01 13.15 -2.98
C SER A 92 13.49 12.97 -2.59
N ALA A 93 13.80 12.04 -1.66
CA ALA A 93 15.16 11.82 -1.19
C ALA A 93 16.06 11.34 -2.34
N PRO A 94 17.14 12.08 -2.68
CA PRO A 94 18.06 11.67 -3.74
C PRO A 94 18.67 10.29 -3.48
N ALA A 95 18.90 9.95 -2.22
CA ALA A 95 19.43 8.65 -1.80
C ALA A 95 18.52 7.49 -2.24
N LEU A 96 17.19 7.65 -2.18
CA LEU A 96 16.25 6.61 -2.61
C LEU A 96 16.33 6.37 -4.12
N ARG A 97 16.47 7.43 -4.91
CA ARG A 97 16.63 7.35 -6.38
C ARG A 97 18.02 6.87 -6.80
N ALA A 98 19.01 7.02 -5.93
CA ALA A 98 20.39 6.58 -6.17
C ALA A 98 20.63 5.11 -5.77
N ILE A 99 19.64 4.42 -5.19
CA ILE A 99 19.74 2.99 -4.91
C ILE A 99 19.89 2.23 -6.22
N ASP A 100 21.02 1.55 -6.42
CA ASP A 100 21.17 0.58 -7.49
C ASP A 100 20.30 -0.65 -7.17
N PRO A 101 19.25 -0.94 -7.96
CA PRO A 101 18.34 -2.05 -7.70
C PRO A 101 19.03 -3.42 -7.73
N GLN A 102 20.06 -3.58 -8.56
CA GLN A 102 20.81 -4.84 -8.66
C GLN A 102 21.73 -5.01 -7.47
N GLN A 103 22.41 -3.94 -7.05
CA GLN A 103 23.26 -3.98 -5.87
C GLN A 103 22.44 -4.26 -4.61
N ALA A 104 21.32 -3.56 -4.41
CA ALA A 104 20.43 -3.79 -3.27
C ALA A 104 19.92 -5.23 -3.22
N LEU A 105 19.52 -5.79 -4.36
CA LEU A 105 19.11 -7.20 -4.48
C LEU A 105 20.28 -8.18 -4.20
N HIS A 106 21.49 -7.84 -4.62
CA HIS A 106 22.67 -8.68 -4.39
C HIS A 106 23.07 -8.67 -2.90
N GLU A 107 23.11 -7.49 -2.27
CA GLU A 107 23.36 -7.33 -0.84
C GLU A 107 22.34 -8.13 -0.01
N ALA A 108 21.06 -7.97 -0.34
CA ALA A 108 19.94 -8.72 0.19
C ALA A 108 20.13 -10.25 0.13
N GLN A 109 20.49 -10.77 -1.05
CA GLN A 109 20.70 -12.21 -1.28
C GLN A 109 21.95 -12.72 -0.55
N SER A 110 23.05 -11.97 -0.61
CA SER A 110 24.31 -12.34 0.03
C SER A 110 24.16 -12.46 1.55
N ALA A 111 23.40 -11.55 2.16
CA ALA A 111 23.07 -11.53 3.58
C ALA A 111 22.27 -12.77 4.01
N LEU A 112 21.22 -13.11 3.26
CA LEU A 112 20.41 -14.31 3.50
C LEU A 112 21.26 -15.58 3.41
N GLN A 113 22.14 -15.68 2.42
CA GLN A 113 23.04 -16.81 2.25
C GLN A 113 24.07 -16.90 3.38
N ALA A 114 24.67 -15.78 3.80
CA ALA A 114 25.64 -15.74 4.90
C ALA A 114 25.01 -16.22 6.21
N ARG A 115 23.77 -15.80 6.50
CA ARG A 115 23.03 -16.25 7.69
C ARG A 115 22.59 -17.70 7.60
N GLY A 116 22.11 -18.16 6.45
CA GLY A 116 21.75 -19.57 6.22
C GLY A 116 22.93 -20.51 6.45
N LYS A 117 24.15 -20.06 6.10
CA LYS A 117 25.40 -20.78 6.39
C LYS A 117 25.79 -20.69 7.88
N ALA A 118 25.65 -19.52 8.51
CA ALA A 118 26.03 -19.30 9.91
C ALA A 118 25.12 -20.02 10.92
N GLN A 119 23.84 -20.23 10.60
CA GLN A 119 22.86 -20.87 11.49
C GLN A 119 22.69 -22.37 11.27
N GLY A 120 23.54 -23.01 10.46
CA GLY A 120 23.61 -24.46 10.29
C GLY A 120 22.26 -25.12 10.00
N GLU A 121 21.81 -25.06 8.73
CA GLU A 121 20.64 -25.83 8.24
C GLU A 121 19.38 -25.79 9.14
N LEU A 122 19.09 -24.66 9.80
CA LEU A 122 17.80 -24.52 10.47
C LEU A 122 16.72 -24.14 9.46
N ARG A 123 15.93 -25.17 9.14
CA ARG A 123 14.56 -25.20 8.62
C ARG A 123 14.00 -23.83 8.27
N ARG A 124 13.55 -23.74 7.01
CA ARG A 124 12.59 -22.77 6.48
C ARG A 124 11.36 -22.62 7.40
N THR A 125 11.47 -21.93 8.52
CA THR A 125 10.37 -21.15 9.08
C THR A 125 10.28 -19.87 8.24
N TYR A 126 10.06 -20.06 6.94
CA TYR A 126 9.48 -19.04 6.09
C TYR A 126 8.06 -18.84 6.62
N ILE A 127 7.92 -17.96 7.61
CA ILE A 127 6.64 -17.32 7.86
C ILE A 127 6.34 -16.62 6.54
N SER A 128 5.21 -16.95 5.94
CA SER A 128 4.78 -16.44 4.65
C SER A 128 4.63 -14.93 4.66
N HIS A 129 5.72 -14.27 4.32
CA HIS A 129 5.76 -12.86 4.01
C HIS A 129 5.69 -12.74 2.49
N PRO A 130 5.20 -11.62 1.96
CA PRO A 130 5.25 -11.38 0.52
C PRO A 130 6.67 -11.63 0.00
N THR A 131 6.75 -12.36 -1.10
CA THR A 131 8.01 -12.82 -1.68
C THR A 131 8.78 -11.74 -2.41
N GLY A 132 8.14 -10.64 -2.77
CA GLY A 132 8.81 -9.52 -3.40
C GLY A 132 8.03 -8.22 -3.25
N TYR A 133 8.78 -7.15 -3.07
CA TYR A 133 8.34 -5.78 -3.18
C TYR A 133 8.97 -5.19 -4.44
N VAL A 134 8.16 -4.53 -5.26
CA VAL A 134 8.64 -3.67 -6.33
C VAL A 134 8.08 -2.27 -6.10
N LEU A 135 8.96 -1.35 -5.71
CA LEU A 135 8.64 0.05 -5.54
C LEU A 135 9.01 0.80 -6.83
N ARG A 136 8.02 1.34 -7.52
CA ARG A 136 8.20 2.18 -8.70
C ARG A 136 8.02 3.64 -8.30
N LEU A 137 9.04 4.46 -8.52
CA LEU A 137 9.05 5.88 -8.22
C LEU A 137 8.83 6.68 -9.52
N GLY A 138 7.87 7.60 -9.52
CA GLY A 138 7.59 8.48 -10.66
C GLY A 138 6.69 7.89 -11.75
N ASP A 139 6.46 8.72 -12.78
CA ASP A 139 5.61 8.41 -13.91
C ASP A 139 6.26 7.42 -14.91
N ALA A 140 5.55 7.08 -15.99
CA ALA A 140 6.06 6.15 -17.00
C ALA A 140 7.31 6.65 -17.74
N ALA A 141 7.57 7.95 -17.78
CA ALA A 141 8.71 8.52 -18.51
C ALA A 141 10.00 8.53 -17.68
N ASN A 142 9.90 8.64 -16.35
CA ASN A 142 11.05 8.77 -15.45
C ASN A 142 11.04 7.73 -14.31
N ALA A 143 10.44 6.56 -14.56
CA ALA A 143 10.27 5.51 -13.56
C ALA A 143 11.62 4.94 -13.10
N VAL A 144 11.82 4.87 -11.77
CA VAL A 144 12.84 4.04 -11.14
C VAL A 144 12.14 2.86 -10.47
N GLU A 145 12.56 1.62 -10.78
CA GLU A 145 12.05 0.42 -10.12
C GLU A 145 13.07 -0.16 -9.14
N LEU A 146 12.72 -0.18 -7.86
CA LEU A 146 13.49 -0.80 -6.79
C LEU A 146 12.84 -2.14 -6.44
N LYS A 147 13.56 -3.23 -6.63
CA LYS A 147 13.10 -4.59 -6.32
C LYS A 147 13.77 -5.05 -5.04
N ALA A 148 12.98 -5.56 -4.09
CA ALA A 148 13.50 -6.07 -2.84
C ALA A 148 12.72 -7.30 -2.38
N GLU A 149 13.43 -8.29 -1.87
CA GLU A 149 12.87 -9.49 -1.25
C GLU A 149 13.17 -9.42 0.24
N SER A 150 12.18 -9.68 1.10
CA SER A 150 12.39 -9.66 2.56
C SER A 150 13.02 -8.36 3.12
N ILE A 151 12.73 -7.20 2.50
CA ILE A 151 13.40 -5.92 2.79
C ILE A 151 13.38 -5.52 4.27
N PHE A 152 12.27 -5.75 4.98
CA PHE A 152 12.16 -5.43 6.41
C PHE A 152 13.14 -6.26 7.25
N GLN A 153 13.23 -7.56 6.98
CA GLN A 153 14.19 -8.44 7.64
C GLN A 153 15.63 -8.04 7.31
N GLN A 154 15.90 -7.58 6.09
CA GLN A 154 17.25 -7.15 5.70
C GLN A 154 17.64 -5.83 6.35
N ALA A 155 16.75 -4.85 6.43
CA ALA A 155 16.99 -3.61 7.14
C ALA A 155 17.29 -3.87 8.63
N GLU A 156 16.54 -4.77 9.27
CA GLU A 156 16.81 -5.20 10.65
C GLU A 156 18.17 -5.88 10.82
N LEU A 157 18.63 -6.65 9.83
CA LEU A 157 19.91 -7.35 9.88
C LEU A 157 21.11 -6.50 9.50
N HIS A 158 20.88 -5.36 8.85
CA HIS A 158 21.91 -4.43 8.39
C HIS A 158 21.59 -3.00 8.85
N PRO A 159 21.56 -2.73 10.16
CA PRO A 159 21.19 -1.42 10.70
C PRO A 159 22.12 -0.28 10.23
N GLN A 160 23.32 -0.61 9.74
CA GLN A 160 24.27 0.34 9.17
C GLN A 160 24.00 0.70 7.69
N SER A 161 23.12 -0.02 6.99
CA SER A 161 22.79 0.28 5.60
C SER A 161 21.66 1.31 5.53
N GLU A 162 22.04 2.58 5.33
CA GLU A 162 21.10 3.68 5.18
C GLU A 162 20.13 3.45 4.00
N GLY A 163 20.61 2.84 2.90
CA GLY A 163 19.79 2.54 1.73
C GLY A 163 18.71 1.48 2.00
N LEU A 164 19.06 0.40 2.71
CA LEU A 164 18.09 -0.64 3.07
C LEU A 164 17.06 -0.12 4.09
N ALA A 165 17.51 0.66 5.07
CA ALA A 165 16.62 1.30 6.04
C ALA A 165 15.63 2.26 5.34
N LEU A 166 16.13 3.14 4.47
CA LEU A 166 15.30 4.08 3.72
C LEU A 166 14.28 3.37 2.82
N LEU A 167 14.70 2.30 2.13
CA LEU A 167 13.81 1.51 1.28
C LEU A 167 12.75 0.78 2.11
N ALA A 168 13.12 0.15 3.23
CA ALA A 168 12.19 -0.53 4.13
C ALA A 168 11.15 0.45 4.70
N GLU A 169 11.59 1.61 5.21
CA GLU A 169 10.71 2.64 5.75
C GLU A 169 9.74 3.18 4.69
N THR A 170 10.24 3.46 3.48
CA THR A 170 9.40 3.93 2.37
C THR A 170 8.34 2.89 1.98
N ILE A 171 8.72 1.61 1.87
CA ILE A 171 7.77 0.53 1.59
C ILE A 171 6.75 0.40 2.73
N GLY A 172 7.20 0.50 3.98
CA GLY A 172 6.32 0.47 5.16
C GLY A 172 5.27 1.59 5.17
N GLU A 173 5.67 2.81 4.81
CA GLU A 173 4.74 3.94 4.69
C GLU A 173 3.72 3.75 3.57
N VAL A 174 4.15 3.26 2.40
CA VAL A 174 3.20 2.98 1.31
C VAL A 174 2.25 1.84 1.68
N LEU A 175 2.73 0.79 2.36
CA LEU A 175 1.88 -0.30 2.87
C LEU A 175 0.85 0.20 3.89
N ALA A 176 1.21 1.15 4.75
CA ALA A 176 0.30 1.69 5.75
C ALA A 176 -0.94 2.35 5.13
N LEU A 177 -0.86 2.80 3.86
CA LEU A 177 -2.00 3.34 3.13
C LEU A 177 -3.11 2.30 2.87
N ASP A 178 -2.79 1.00 2.87
CA ASP A 178 -3.81 -0.06 2.76
C ASP A 178 -4.73 -0.13 4.01
N ALA A 179 -4.29 0.42 5.14
CA ALA A 179 -5.06 0.46 6.38
C ALA A 179 -5.93 1.71 6.53
N LEU A 180 -5.98 2.59 5.52
CA LEU A 180 -6.77 3.82 5.58
C LEU A 180 -8.27 3.51 5.74
N PRO A 181 -8.95 4.08 6.75
CA PRO A 181 -10.38 3.89 6.93
C PRO A 181 -11.22 4.52 5.80
N GLU A 182 -10.67 5.47 5.06
CA GLU A 182 -11.30 6.18 3.95
C GLU A 182 -11.33 5.37 2.65
N LEU A 183 -10.69 4.19 2.61
CA LEU A 183 -10.71 3.31 1.43
C LEU A 183 -12.13 2.81 1.17
N GLY A 184 -12.83 3.50 0.27
CA GLY A 184 -14.10 3.08 -0.27
C GLY A 184 -13.92 1.98 -1.31
N ALA A 185 -14.84 1.03 -1.35
CA ALA A 185 -14.88 0.05 -2.43
C ALA A 185 -15.34 0.74 -3.72
N GLU A 186 -14.53 0.66 -4.78
CA GLU A 186 -15.04 0.85 -6.13
C GLU A 186 -15.73 -0.45 -6.52
N VAL A 187 -17.06 -0.43 -6.56
CA VAL A 187 -17.84 -1.53 -7.12
C VAL A 187 -17.55 -1.54 -8.61
N ALA A 188 -16.58 -2.36 -9.04
CA ALA A 188 -16.39 -2.73 -10.43
C ALA A 188 -17.74 -3.27 -10.95
N ARG A 189 -18.32 -2.56 -11.92
CA ARG A 189 -19.55 -2.96 -12.62
C ARG A 189 -19.27 -4.09 -13.60
#